data_AF-A0A527ZUN4-F1
#
_entry.id   AF-A0A527ZUN4-F1
#
_cell.length_a   1.000
_cell.length_b   1.000
_cell.length_c   1.000
_cell.angle_alpha   90.00
_cell.angle_beta   90.00
_cell.angle_gamma   90.00
#
_symmetry.space_group_name_H-M   'P 1'
#
loop_
_entity.id
_entity.type
_entity.pdbx_description
1 polymer ?
#
loop_
_entity_poly.entity_id
_entity_poly.type
_entity_poly.pdbx_seq_one_letter_code
_entity_poly.pdbx_strand_id
1 'polypeptide(L)'
;AHSSGRGKLFADMLEAMGTPPPGCAYPLFDWAGGMSRWPNVFPHIWLGCSVEDQKHADERREPMRKLAEMGWLTWVSYEPALGPIDWTGWEFLRWVVSGGESGAGARPNHPAWHYSTRDFAASNSIPYLFKQWGAWAPSSDVTDPSRFEQATLLPDGRVREWQADFPETRLIHPEMRPMSRVGKKAAGRLLDGVEHNAMSEVATL
;
A
#
# COMPACT_ATOMS: atom_id res chain seq x y z
N ALA A 1 -18.20 -45.49 3.80
CA ALA A 1 -17.01 -45.85 3.00
C ALA A 1 -16.77 -44.77 1.96
N HIS A 2 -15.66 -44.04 2.06
CA HIS A 2 -15.37 -42.87 1.23
C HIS A 2 -14.87 -43.29 -0.16
N SER A 3 -15.54 -42.84 -1.23
CA SER A 3 -15.31 -43.27 -2.62
C SER A 3 -14.16 -42.56 -3.34
N SER A 4 -13.36 -41.75 -2.63
CA SER A 4 -12.21 -41.04 -3.22
C SER A 4 -10.89 -41.55 -2.65
N GLY A 5 -9.88 -41.73 -3.51
CA GLY A 5 -8.54 -42.19 -3.10
C GLY A 5 -7.86 -41.27 -2.08
N ARG A 6 -8.19 -39.97 -2.08
CA ARG A 6 -7.73 -39.01 -1.05
C ARG A 6 -8.41 -39.23 0.29
N GLY A 7 -9.69 -39.61 0.30
CA GLY A 7 -10.41 -39.95 1.53
C GLY A 7 -9.84 -41.18 2.22
N LYS A 8 -9.32 -42.14 1.46
CA LYS A 8 -8.68 -43.35 2.01
C LYS A 8 -7.32 -43.06 2.63
N LEU A 9 -6.45 -42.30 1.95
CA LEU A 9 -5.15 -41.87 2.49
C LEU A 9 -5.28 -41.11 3.83
N PHE A 10 -6.28 -40.26 3.96
CA PHE A 10 -6.53 -39.52 5.19
C PHE A 10 -7.07 -40.41 6.32
N ALA A 11 -7.95 -41.37 5.99
CA ALA A 11 -8.43 -42.35 6.96
C ALA A 11 -7.31 -43.26 7.48
N ASP A 12 -6.45 -43.76 6.58
CA ASP A 12 -5.30 -44.60 6.94
C ASP A 12 -4.30 -43.83 7.82
N MET A 13 -4.10 -42.53 7.56
CA MET A 13 -3.28 -41.64 8.39
C MET A 13 -3.86 -41.48 9.81
N LEU A 14 -5.18 -41.33 9.94
CA LEU A 14 -5.85 -41.18 11.24
C LEU A 14 -5.81 -42.47 12.05
N GLU A 15 -5.99 -43.63 11.42
CA GLU A 15 -5.84 -44.94 12.09
C GLU A 15 -4.41 -45.16 12.59
N ALA A 16 -3.41 -44.74 11.80
CA ALA A 16 -2.00 -44.83 12.20
C ALA A 16 -1.63 -43.92 13.39
N MET A 17 -2.33 -42.78 13.55
CA MET A 17 -2.06 -41.82 14.64
C MET A 17 -2.74 -42.20 15.97
N GLY A 18 -3.73 -43.09 15.97
CA GLY A 18 -4.44 -43.49 17.18
C GLY A 18 -5.28 -42.37 17.82
N THR A 19 -5.62 -42.50 19.11
CA THR A 19 -6.38 -41.47 19.84
C THR A 19 -5.48 -40.27 20.14
N PRO A 20 -5.81 -39.04 19.68
CA PRO A 20 -4.98 -37.88 19.96
C PRO A 20 -4.93 -37.57 21.47
N PRO A 21 -3.80 -37.03 21.98
CA PRO A 21 -3.67 -36.66 23.39
C PRO A 21 -4.76 -35.67 23.83
N PRO A 22 -5.17 -35.66 25.11
CA PRO A 22 -6.07 -34.65 25.64
C PRO A 22 -5.53 -33.23 25.35
N GLY A 23 -6.32 -32.42 24.64
CA GLY A 23 -5.94 -31.06 24.21
C GLY A 23 -5.57 -30.94 22.72
N CYS A 24 -5.42 -32.05 22.00
CA CYS A 24 -5.24 -32.03 20.54
C CYS A 24 -6.60 -31.99 19.83
N ALA A 25 -7.13 -30.79 19.65
CA ALA A 25 -7.94 -30.45 18.48
C ALA A 25 -7.06 -29.60 17.59
N TYR A 26 -7.04 -29.82 16.27
CA TYR A 26 -6.67 -28.70 15.40
C TYR A 26 -7.64 -27.57 15.77
N PRO A 27 -7.18 -26.40 16.26
CA PRO A 27 -8.02 -25.48 17.03
C PRO A 27 -9.18 -24.83 16.24
N LEU A 28 -9.37 -25.24 14.98
CA LEU A 28 -10.28 -24.67 14.01
C LEU A 28 -11.18 -25.71 13.31
N PHE A 29 -11.17 -26.99 13.68
CA PHE A 29 -11.95 -27.99 12.95
C PHE A 29 -12.68 -28.96 13.90
N ASP A 30 -14.01 -28.86 13.94
CA ASP A 30 -14.88 -29.90 14.49
C ASP A 30 -15.25 -30.86 13.34
N TRP A 31 -14.92 -32.14 13.50
CA TRP A 31 -15.00 -33.15 12.45
C TRP A 31 -16.43 -33.56 12.08
N ALA A 32 -17.44 -33.23 12.91
CA ALA A 32 -18.85 -33.50 12.64
C ALA A 32 -19.64 -32.24 12.21
N GLY A 33 -19.08 -31.04 12.42
CA GLY A 33 -19.77 -29.75 12.21
C GLY A 33 -19.02 -28.72 11.34
N GLY A 34 -17.79 -29.01 10.90
CA GLY A 34 -16.93 -28.05 10.21
C GLY A 34 -16.19 -27.12 11.18
N MET A 35 -15.72 -25.97 10.68
CA MET A 35 -14.93 -25.02 11.49
C MET A 35 -15.78 -24.41 12.62
N SER A 36 -15.52 -24.77 13.87
CA SER A 36 -16.39 -24.43 15.02
C SER A 36 -16.32 -22.97 15.47
N ARG A 37 -15.24 -22.26 15.16
CA ARG A 37 -15.10 -20.80 15.28
C ARG A 37 -13.86 -20.31 14.55
N TRP A 38 -13.97 -19.18 13.84
CA TRP A 38 -12.80 -18.40 13.43
C TRP A 38 -12.47 -17.42 14.57
N PRO A 39 -11.20 -17.24 14.97
CA PRO A 39 -10.82 -16.14 15.85
C PRO A 39 -11.27 -14.81 15.23
N ASN A 40 -11.94 -13.96 16.01
CA ASN A 40 -12.52 -12.72 15.48
C ASN A 40 -11.45 -11.74 14.97
N VAL A 41 -10.21 -11.83 15.49
CA VAL A 41 -9.02 -11.07 15.06
C VAL A 41 -7.76 -11.89 15.32
N PHE A 42 -6.80 -11.85 14.41
CA PHE A 42 -5.44 -12.32 14.64
C PHE A 42 -4.48 -11.13 14.75
N PRO A 43 -3.77 -10.95 15.88
CA PRO A 43 -2.95 -9.75 16.12
C PRO A 43 -1.71 -9.66 15.23
N HIS A 44 -1.41 -10.68 14.43
CA HIS A 44 -0.29 -10.73 13.49
C HIS A 44 -0.74 -10.69 12.02
N ILE A 45 -2.05 -10.55 11.76
CA ILE A 45 -2.58 -10.44 10.39
C ILE A 45 -2.90 -8.99 10.09
N TRP A 46 -2.38 -8.53 8.97
CA TRP A 46 -2.51 -7.18 8.46
C TRP A 46 -3.47 -7.18 7.27
N LEU A 47 -4.54 -6.38 7.36
CA LEU A 47 -5.47 -6.17 6.26
C LEU A 47 -5.14 -4.83 5.60
N GLY A 48 -4.92 -4.82 4.31
CA GLY A 48 -4.61 -3.59 3.61
C GLY A 48 -5.18 -3.53 2.21
N CYS A 49 -5.24 -2.32 1.69
CA CYS A 49 -5.68 -2.05 0.34
C CYS A 49 -4.73 -1.08 -0.36
N SER A 50 -4.73 -1.13 -1.69
CA SER A 50 -4.10 -0.09 -2.50
C SER A 50 -5.06 1.07 -2.67
N VAL A 51 -4.57 2.29 -2.56
CA VAL A 51 -5.26 3.51 -2.98
C VAL A 51 -4.36 4.22 -3.97
N GLU A 52 -4.85 4.60 -5.13
CA GLU A 52 -4.02 5.23 -6.16
C GLU A 52 -4.29 6.74 -6.27
N ASP A 53 -5.51 7.16 -5.92
CA ASP A 53 -6.00 8.53 -5.98
C ASP A 53 -7.17 8.73 -4.98
N GLN A 54 -7.69 9.96 -4.88
CA GLN A 54 -8.80 10.30 -3.97
C GLN A 54 -10.05 9.44 -4.18
N LYS A 55 -10.41 9.13 -5.43
CA LYS A 55 -11.62 8.34 -5.72
C LYS A 55 -11.49 6.95 -5.10
N HIS A 56 -10.36 6.29 -5.32
CA HIS A 56 -10.10 4.97 -4.76
C HIS A 56 -9.98 5.01 -3.24
N ALA A 57 -9.42 6.09 -2.67
CA ALA A 57 -9.39 6.32 -1.24
C ALA A 57 -10.80 6.42 -0.65
N ASP A 58 -11.70 7.21 -1.25
CA ASP A 58 -13.08 7.39 -0.80
C ASP A 58 -13.85 6.07 -0.80
N GLU A 59 -13.69 5.25 -1.86
CA GLU A 59 -14.30 3.92 -1.97
C GLU A 59 -13.84 2.96 -0.87
N ARG A 60 -12.58 3.08 -0.41
CA ARG A 60 -11.93 2.10 0.48
C ARG A 60 -11.92 2.51 1.95
N ARG A 61 -12.03 3.81 2.25
CA ARG A 61 -11.92 4.34 3.62
C ARG A 61 -12.92 3.69 4.57
N GLU A 62 -14.20 3.66 4.16
CA GLU A 62 -15.28 3.12 4.99
C GLU A 62 -15.13 1.61 5.29
N PRO A 63 -14.90 0.74 4.30
CA PRO A 63 -14.57 -0.67 4.56
C PRO A 63 -13.35 -0.85 5.46
N MET A 64 -12.27 -0.10 5.24
CA MET A 64 -11.04 -0.20 6.03
C MET A 64 -11.24 0.26 7.48
N ARG A 65 -12.00 1.34 7.69
CA ARG A 65 -12.38 1.82 9.02
C ARG A 65 -13.15 0.76 9.81
N LYS A 66 -14.12 0.08 9.16
CA LYS A 66 -14.87 -1.03 9.78
C LYS A 66 -13.96 -2.19 10.19
N LEU A 67 -12.96 -2.52 9.38
CA LEU A 67 -11.97 -3.55 9.74
C LEU A 67 -11.15 -3.12 10.97
N ALA A 68 -10.71 -1.87 11.02
CA ALA A 68 -10.00 -1.35 12.19
C ALA A 68 -10.87 -1.34 13.45
N GLU A 69 -12.15 -0.98 13.35
CA GLU A 69 -13.13 -1.02 14.46
C GLU A 69 -13.38 -2.44 14.97
N MET A 70 -13.27 -3.45 14.11
CA MET A 70 -13.32 -4.87 14.50
C MET A 70 -12.03 -5.34 15.19
N GLY A 71 -10.98 -4.51 15.23
CA GLY A 71 -9.70 -4.79 15.89
C GLY A 71 -8.58 -5.24 14.94
N TRP A 72 -8.80 -5.27 13.62
CA TRP A 72 -7.76 -5.65 12.66
C TRP A 72 -6.65 -4.59 12.57
N LEU A 73 -5.41 -5.04 12.38
CA LEU A 73 -4.31 -4.17 11.99
C LEU A 73 -4.51 -3.78 10.52
N THR A 74 -4.72 -2.50 10.26
CA THR A 74 -5.02 -1.99 8.92
C THR A 74 -3.85 -1.20 8.34
N TRP A 75 -3.62 -1.30 7.04
CA TRP A 75 -2.59 -0.53 6.36
C TRP A 75 -2.99 -0.17 4.93
N VAL A 76 -2.30 0.79 4.35
CA VAL A 76 -2.56 1.23 2.98
C VAL A 76 -1.28 1.27 2.16
N SER A 77 -1.40 0.82 0.90
CA SER A 77 -0.40 1.00 -0.14
C SER A 77 -0.84 2.13 -1.07
N TYR A 78 -0.30 3.33 -0.89
CA TYR A 78 -0.47 4.45 -1.83
C TYR A 78 0.47 4.28 -3.03
N GLU A 79 0.23 3.21 -3.81
CA GLU A 79 1.08 2.78 -4.92
C GLU A 79 0.30 2.18 -6.11
N PRO A 80 0.55 2.65 -7.35
CA PRO A 80 1.28 3.89 -7.64
C PRO A 80 0.51 5.11 -7.14
N ALA A 81 1.21 6.13 -6.64
CA ALA A 81 0.61 7.43 -6.36
C ALA A 81 0.23 8.14 -7.67
N LEU A 82 -1.05 8.17 -8.01
CA LEU A 82 -1.59 8.71 -9.28
C LEU A 82 -2.31 10.05 -9.12
N GLY A 83 -2.71 10.42 -7.90
CA GLY A 83 -3.31 11.71 -7.59
C GLY A 83 -3.32 11.97 -6.09
N PRO A 84 -3.47 13.23 -5.65
CA PRO A 84 -3.44 13.59 -4.23
C PRO A 84 -4.56 12.88 -3.45
N ILE A 85 -4.30 12.63 -2.18
CA ILE A 85 -5.27 12.08 -1.22
C ILE A 85 -5.36 13.02 -0.01
N ASP A 86 -6.57 13.37 0.37
CA ASP A 86 -6.90 13.90 1.70
C ASP A 86 -6.94 12.73 2.69
N TRP A 87 -5.96 12.70 3.59
CA TRP A 87 -5.81 11.65 4.59
C TRP A 87 -6.69 11.85 5.83
N THR A 88 -7.50 12.91 5.90
CA THR A 88 -8.43 13.15 7.01
C THR A 88 -9.39 11.96 7.21
N GLY A 89 -9.44 11.41 8.42
CA GLY A 89 -10.28 10.25 8.73
C GLY A 89 -9.59 8.90 8.48
N TRP A 90 -8.28 8.87 8.21
CA TRP A 90 -7.48 7.64 8.08
C TRP A 90 -6.61 7.35 9.32
N GLU A 91 -6.88 7.99 10.46
CA GLU A 91 -6.07 7.89 11.68
C GLU A 91 -6.10 6.48 12.31
N PHE A 92 -7.01 5.62 11.83
CA PHE A 92 -7.12 4.23 12.23
C PHE A 92 -6.03 3.32 11.63
N LEU A 93 -5.25 3.80 10.65
CA LEU A 93 -4.19 3.02 10.01
C LEU A 93 -3.04 2.75 10.96
N ARG A 94 -2.44 1.57 10.81
CA ARG A 94 -1.25 1.12 11.55
C ARG A 94 0.03 1.19 10.74
N TRP A 95 -0.07 1.38 9.43
CA TRP A 95 1.07 1.56 8.55
C TRP A 95 0.61 2.16 7.22
N VAL A 96 1.43 3.03 6.65
CA VAL A 96 1.22 3.59 5.31
C VAL A 96 2.50 3.44 4.49
N VAL A 97 2.32 2.95 3.27
CA VAL A 97 3.36 2.88 2.26
C VAL A 97 3.00 3.84 1.13
N SER A 98 3.96 4.53 0.55
CA SER A 98 3.75 5.26 -0.70
C SER A 98 4.91 5.10 -1.67
N GLY A 99 4.62 5.23 -2.96
CA GLY A 99 5.61 5.06 -4.00
C GLY A 99 5.05 5.31 -5.40
N GLY A 100 5.97 5.59 -6.33
CA GLY A 100 5.63 5.88 -7.71
C GLY A 100 5.57 4.65 -8.62
N GLU A 101 4.99 4.85 -9.80
CA GLU A 101 4.83 3.81 -10.81
C GLU A 101 6.16 3.44 -11.48
N SER A 102 6.33 2.16 -11.83
CA SER A 102 7.51 1.68 -12.56
C SER A 102 7.12 0.89 -13.81
N GLY A 103 8.03 0.80 -14.78
CA GLY A 103 7.79 0.10 -16.05
C GLY A 103 7.72 1.03 -17.26
N ALA A 104 7.42 0.45 -18.43
CA ALA A 104 7.48 1.15 -19.71
C ALA A 104 6.46 2.30 -19.82
N GLY A 105 5.29 2.18 -19.18
CA GLY A 105 4.23 3.19 -19.17
C GLY A 105 4.10 3.94 -17.85
N ALA A 106 5.15 3.97 -17.03
CA ALA A 106 5.10 4.61 -15.72
C ALA A 106 4.76 6.10 -15.83
N ARG A 107 3.75 6.52 -15.07
CA ARG A 107 3.33 7.92 -14.92
C ARG A 107 4.18 8.64 -13.86
N PRO A 108 4.47 9.94 -14.05
CA PRO A 108 5.10 10.74 -13.03
C PRO A 108 4.11 11.02 -11.89
N ASN A 109 4.63 11.27 -10.71
CA ASN A 109 3.87 11.60 -9.50
C ASN A 109 4.39 12.91 -8.90
N HIS A 110 3.52 13.66 -8.23
CA HIS A 110 3.92 14.93 -7.65
C HIS A 110 4.55 14.73 -6.26
N PRO A 111 5.75 15.27 -5.98
CA PRO A 111 6.42 15.12 -4.68
C PRO A 111 5.58 15.49 -3.46
N ALA A 112 4.76 16.54 -3.58
CA ALA A 112 3.89 17.00 -2.49
C ALA A 112 2.89 15.95 -1.99
N TRP A 113 2.52 14.96 -2.82
CA TRP A 113 1.64 13.89 -2.38
C TRP A 113 2.30 13.00 -1.36
N HIS A 114 3.57 12.64 -1.60
CA HIS A 114 4.37 11.86 -0.66
C HIS A 114 4.68 12.65 0.62
N TYR A 115 4.93 13.97 0.51
CA TYR A 115 5.09 14.83 1.70
C TYR A 115 3.81 14.89 2.54
N SER A 116 2.65 15.09 1.91
CA SER A 116 1.35 15.08 2.61
C SER A 116 1.10 13.75 3.34
N THR A 117 1.37 12.62 2.68
CA THR A 117 1.28 11.29 3.30
C THR A 117 2.24 11.13 4.47
N ARG A 118 3.50 11.53 4.31
CA ARG A 118 4.53 11.48 5.37
C ARG A 118 4.11 12.32 6.58
N ASP A 119 3.67 13.55 6.35
CA ASP A 119 3.37 14.52 7.39
C ASP A 119 2.09 14.12 8.14
N PHE A 120 1.09 13.59 7.44
CA PHE A 120 -0.08 12.96 8.06
C PHE A 120 0.32 11.78 8.95
N ALA A 121 1.16 10.88 8.43
CA ALA A 121 1.60 9.71 9.17
C ALA A 121 2.40 10.11 10.43
N ALA A 122 3.33 11.06 10.30
CA ALA A 122 4.09 11.60 11.41
C ALA A 122 3.20 12.26 12.49
N SER A 123 2.22 13.07 12.08
CA SER A 123 1.30 13.76 12.99
C SER A 123 0.39 12.81 13.78
N ASN A 124 0.14 11.61 13.24
CA ASN A 124 -0.71 10.59 13.85
C ASN A 124 0.08 9.42 14.45
N SER A 125 1.41 9.51 14.51
CA SER A 125 2.29 8.41 14.97
C SER A 125 2.08 7.10 14.19
N ILE A 126 1.77 7.20 12.90
CA ILE A 126 1.62 6.08 11.98
C ILE A 126 2.99 5.84 11.32
N PRO A 127 3.53 4.61 11.38
CA PRO A 127 4.72 4.24 10.63
C PRO A 127 4.55 4.50 9.13
N TYR A 128 5.58 5.07 8.51
CA TYR A 128 5.59 5.45 7.11
C TYR A 128 6.79 4.84 6.36
N LEU A 129 6.50 4.17 5.25
CA LEU A 129 7.49 3.69 4.28
C LEU A 129 7.34 4.46 2.97
N PHE A 130 8.39 5.17 2.56
CA PHE A 130 8.53 5.62 1.18
C PHE A 130 9.32 4.56 0.41
N LYS A 131 8.62 3.79 -0.43
CA LYS A 131 9.25 2.63 -1.09
C LYS A 131 10.25 3.06 -2.15
N GLN A 132 9.82 3.93 -3.06
CA GLN A 132 10.64 4.52 -4.13
C GLN A 132 9.81 5.48 -4.99
N TRP A 133 10.50 6.31 -5.78
CA TRP A 133 9.88 7.22 -6.74
C TRP A 133 9.28 6.57 -7.98
N GLY A 134 9.56 5.29 -8.25
CA GLY A 134 9.15 4.63 -9.49
C GLY A 134 10.13 4.90 -10.62
N ALA A 135 9.66 5.18 -11.84
CA ALA A 135 10.54 5.47 -12.99
C ALA A 135 10.91 6.95 -13.16
N TRP A 136 10.29 7.83 -12.39
CA TRP A 136 10.46 9.28 -12.44
C TRP A 136 11.11 9.75 -11.15
N ALA A 137 11.87 10.84 -11.18
CA ALA A 137 12.40 11.50 -9.99
C ALA A 137 12.25 13.03 -10.12
N PRO A 138 12.21 13.78 -9.01
CA PRO A 138 12.25 15.24 -9.07
C PRO A 138 13.45 15.70 -9.88
N SER A 139 13.24 16.57 -10.87
CA SER A 139 14.34 17.02 -11.74
C SER A 139 15.44 17.78 -10.98
N SER A 140 15.12 18.32 -9.80
CA SER A 140 16.08 18.92 -8.86
C SER A 140 17.11 17.94 -8.34
N ASP A 141 16.75 16.66 -8.29
CA ASP A 141 17.55 15.59 -7.68
C ASP A 141 18.33 14.80 -8.74
N VAL A 142 18.16 15.15 -10.02
CA VAL A 142 18.75 14.48 -11.17
C VAL A 142 19.91 15.30 -11.72
N THR A 143 21.06 14.66 -11.90
CA THR A 143 22.20 15.28 -12.60
C THR A 143 21.91 15.37 -14.09
N ASP A 144 22.01 16.59 -14.66
CA ASP A 144 21.72 16.88 -16.07
C ASP A 144 20.34 16.35 -16.52
N PRO A 145 19.24 16.88 -15.96
CA PRO A 145 17.89 16.39 -16.23
C PRO A 145 17.52 16.52 -17.72
N SER A 146 18.16 17.41 -18.47
CA SER A 146 17.92 17.66 -19.90
C SER A 146 18.09 16.42 -20.79
N ARG A 147 18.81 15.39 -20.32
CA ARG A 147 19.03 14.13 -21.03
C ARG A 147 17.84 13.17 -20.97
N PHE A 148 16.88 13.42 -20.09
CA PHE A 148 15.76 12.53 -19.83
C PHE A 148 14.47 13.14 -20.34
N GLU A 149 13.50 12.27 -20.61
CA GLU A 149 12.11 12.69 -20.80
C GLU A 149 11.64 13.47 -19.58
N GLN A 150 11.01 14.63 -19.81
CA GLN A 150 10.52 15.52 -18.77
C GLN A 150 9.00 15.47 -18.70
N ALA A 151 8.47 15.74 -17.51
CA ALA A 151 7.06 16.01 -17.30
C ALA A 151 6.92 17.08 -16.22
N THR A 152 6.08 18.07 -16.44
CA THR A 152 5.75 19.06 -15.41
C THR A 152 4.38 18.73 -14.82
N LEU A 153 4.34 18.38 -13.53
CA LEU A 153 3.09 18.10 -12.82
C LEU A 153 2.59 19.31 -12.07
N LEU A 154 1.27 19.43 -12.01
CA LEU A 154 0.56 20.28 -11.07
C LEU A 154 0.23 19.48 -9.79
N PRO A 155 -0.05 20.17 -8.67
CA PRO A 155 -0.42 19.50 -7.42
C PRO A 155 -1.67 18.62 -7.51
N ASP A 156 -2.56 18.88 -8.47
CA ASP A 156 -3.77 18.08 -8.72
C ASP A 156 -3.54 16.85 -9.62
N GLY A 157 -2.32 16.67 -10.12
CA GLY A 157 -1.91 15.51 -10.94
C GLY A 157 -2.00 15.72 -12.43
N ARG A 158 -2.48 16.88 -12.89
CA ARG A 158 -2.43 17.22 -14.31
C ARG A 158 -0.98 17.35 -14.78
N VAL A 159 -0.70 16.82 -15.96
CA VAL A 159 0.62 16.88 -16.61
C VAL A 159 0.55 17.86 -17.76
N ARG A 160 1.28 18.97 -17.66
CA ARG A 160 1.20 20.10 -18.59
C ARG A 160 1.49 19.72 -20.05
N GLU A 161 2.39 18.77 -20.28
CA GLU A 161 2.83 18.39 -21.64
C GLU A 161 1.95 17.30 -22.26
N TRP A 162 1.05 16.67 -21.50
CA TRP A 162 0.32 15.47 -21.93
C TRP A 162 -1.21 15.61 -21.94
N GLN A 163 -1.76 16.70 -21.39
CA GLN A 163 -3.21 16.92 -21.33
C GLN A 163 -3.66 17.98 -22.33
N ALA A 164 -4.50 17.57 -23.28
CA ALA A 164 -5.00 18.41 -24.37
C ALA A 164 -5.93 19.53 -23.88
N ASP A 165 -6.56 19.35 -22.73
CA ASP A 165 -7.44 20.29 -22.04
C ASP A 165 -6.70 21.26 -21.11
N PHE A 166 -5.35 21.25 -21.11
CA PHE A 166 -4.58 22.25 -20.38
C PHE A 166 -4.82 23.63 -21.01
N PRO A 167 -5.14 24.67 -20.22
CA PRO A 167 -5.43 25.99 -20.77
C PRO A 167 -4.26 26.51 -21.61
N GLU A 168 -4.54 27.04 -22.81
CA GLU A 168 -3.54 27.61 -23.72
C GLU A 168 -2.73 28.73 -23.06
N THR A 169 -3.32 29.41 -22.07
CA THR A 169 -2.61 30.35 -21.22
C THR A 169 -1.65 29.58 -20.32
N ARG A 170 -0.35 29.84 -20.50
CA ARG A 170 0.77 29.26 -19.76
C ARG A 170 0.71 29.64 -18.27
N LEU A 171 -0.21 29.05 -17.53
CA LEU A 171 -0.34 29.23 -16.08
C LEU A 171 0.92 28.68 -15.44
N ILE A 172 1.71 29.58 -14.83
CA ILE A 172 2.81 29.19 -13.96
C ILE A 172 2.21 28.92 -12.58
N HIS A 173 1.85 27.67 -12.31
CA HIS A 173 1.46 27.26 -10.95
C HIS A 173 2.71 27.25 -10.05
N PRO A 174 2.72 27.95 -8.90
CA PRO A 174 3.91 28.08 -8.06
C PRO A 174 4.40 26.74 -7.49
N GLU A 175 3.48 25.80 -7.33
CA GLU A 175 3.78 24.48 -6.81
C GLU A 175 4.01 23.44 -7.90
N MET A 176 4.01 23.80 -9.19
CA MET A 176 4.32 22.82 -10.22
C MET A 176 5.71 22.21 -9.99
N ARG A 177 5.89 20.94 -10.34
CA ARG A 177 7.17 20.24 -10.19
C ARG A 177 7.59 19.58 -11.50
N PRO A 178 8.81 19.87 -12.00
CA PRO A 178 9.39 19.11 -13.09
C PRO A 178 9.90 17.76 -12.56
N MET A 179 9.62 16.71 -13.31
CA MET A 179 10.07 15.35 -13.07
C MET A 179 10.83 14.85 -14.30
N SER A 180 11.84 14.02 -14.07
CA SER A 180 12.66 13.41 -15.12
C SER A 180 12.55 11.89 -15.08
N ARG A 181 12.35 11.26 -16.26
CA ARG A 181 12.22 9.81 -16.39
C ARG A 181 13.59 9.13 -16.42
N VAL A 182 14.15 8.93 -15.23
CA VAL A 182 15.49 8.35 -15.05
C VAL A 182 15.48 6.82 -14.96
N GLY A 183 14.29 6.21 -14.82
CA GLY A 183 14.10 4.79 -14.65
C GLY A 183 14.27 4.32 -13.19
N LYS A 184 13.68 3.15 -12.88
CA LYS A 184 13.52 2.65 -11.51
C LYS A 184 14.82 2.60 -10.69
N LYS A 185 15.91 2.16 -11.30
CA LYS A 185 17.19 2.00 -10.59
C LYS A 185 17.80 3.36 -10.20
N ALA A 186 17.63 4.38 -11.03
CA ALA A 186 18.23 5.69 -10.82
C ALA A 186 17.33 6.63 -9.99
N ALA A 187 16.01 6.44 -10.02
CA ALA A 187 15.08 7.32 -9.33
C ALA A 187 15.22 7.27 -7.79
N GLY A 188 15.64 6.12 -7.24
CA GLY A 188 15.95 5.99 -5.82
C GLY A 188 14.72 6.03 -4.92
N ARG A 189 14.99 6.23 -3.62
CA ARG A 189 14.02 6.17 -2.52
C ARG A 189 14.23 7.23 -1.44
N LEU A 190 14.93 8.30 -1.79
CA LEU A 190 15.09 9.44 -0.89
C LEU A 190 13.91 10.39 -1.10
N LEU A 191 13.17 10.65 -0.03
CA LEU A 191 12.16 11.70 0.02
C LEU A 191 12.75 12.84 0.82
N ASP A 192 12.97 13.99 0.17
CA ASP A 192 13.63 15.16 0.79
C ASP A 192 15.03 14.82 1.37
N GLY A 193 15.79 14.01 0.62
CA GLY A 193 17.13 13.57 1.01
C GLY A 193 17.20 12.48 2.08
N VAL A 194 16.06 12.00 2.59
CA VAL A 194 16.00 11.03 3.70
C VAL A 194 15.30 9.74 3.27
N GLU A 195 15.78 8.59 3.77
CA GLU A 195 15.05 7.33 3.65
C GLU A 195 13.97 7.23 4.73
N HIS A 196 12.74 6.90 4.34
CA HIS A 196 11.64 6.62 5.25
C HIS A 196 11.35 5.12 5.23
N ASN A 197 11.85 4.39 6.23
CA ASN A 197 11.78 2.92 6.30
C ASN A 197 10.96 2.42 7.51
N ALA A 198 10.09 3.25 8.09
CA ALA A 198 9.37 2.87 9.29
C ALA A 198 8.36 1.76 8.97
N MET A 199 8.47 0.67 9.73
CA MET A 199 7.56 -0.46 9.73
C MET A 199 6.79 -0.43 11.05
N SER A 200 5.56 -0.90 11.05
CA SER A 200 4.88 -1.11 12.32
C SER A 200 5.45 -2.30 13.06
N GLU A 201 5.58 -2.15 14.37
CA GLU A 201 5.86 -3.26 15.27
C GLU A 201 4.53 -3.96 15.60
N VAL A 202 4.52 -5.29 15.54
CA VAL A 202 3.43 -6.09 16.10
C VAL A 202 3.71 -6.18 17.60
N ALA A 203 2.80 -5.70 18.44
CA ALA A 203 2.92 -5.88 19.88
C ALA A 203 3.08 -7.38 20.18
N THR A 204 4.16 -7.74 20.86
CA THR A 204 4.39 -9.12 21.31
C THR A 204 3.35 -9.40 22.40
N LEU A 205 2.53 -10.43 22.19
CA LEU A 205 1.52 -10.89 23.16
C LEU A 205 2.17 -11.38 24.47
#